data_AF-A0A1A9UY38-F1
#
_entry.id   AF-A0A1A9UY38-F1
#
_cell.length_a   1.000
_cell.length_b   1.000
_cell.length_c   1.000
_cell.angle_alpha   90.00
_cell.angle_beta   90.00
_cell.angle_gamma   90.00
#
_symmetry.space_group_name_H-M   'P 1'
#
loop_
_entity.id
_entity.type
_entity.pdbx_description
1 polymer ?
#
loop_
_entity_poly.entity_id
_entity_poly.type
_entity_poly.pdbx_seq_one_letter_code
_entity_poly.pdbx_strand_id
1 'polypeptide(L)'
;MNGTQQLESGNGVSMGRHVTVNRLEVPHITRSALNNTYRCQASNTKLVPPVERSIRIDMLLKPTSVNLTNKQKVFSSGIQYNMTCIVDGSVPDTEIKWTQNNRPFKRGAVSFITFVLRHLD
;
A
#
# COMPACT_ATOMS: atom_id res chain seq x y z
N MET A 1 0.78 -13.83 -0.48
CA MET A 1 1.21 -14.87 -1.44
C MET A 1 2.50 -15.46 -0.88
N ASN A 2 2.53 -16.76 -0.61
CA ASN A 2 3.77 -17.41 -0.15
C ASN A 2 4.82 -17.29 -1.26
N GLY A 3 6.05 -16.90 -0.91
CA GLY A 3 7.14 -16.54 -1.85
C GLY A 3 7.64 -17.65 -2.78
N THR A 4 6.92 -18.77 -2.86
CA THR A 4 7.19 -19.96 -3.68
C THR A 4 6.09 -20.25 -4.70
N GLN A 5 5.00 -19.48 -4.73
CA GLN A 5 3.92 -19.70 -5.70
C GLN A 5 4.38 -19.32 -7.11
N GLN A 6 4.53 -20.32 -7.98
CA GLN A 6 4.72 -20.10 -9.41
C GLN A 6 3.41 -19.58 -10.00
N LEU A 7 3.48 -18.48 -10.72
CA LEU A 7 2.33 -17.90 -11.41
C LEU A 7 2.26 -18.51 -12.80
N GLU A 8 1.05 -18.92 -13.20
CA GLU A 8 0.82 -19.37 -14.56
C GLU A 8 1.06 -18.19 -15.51
N SER A 9 2.17 -18.30 -16.21
CA SER A 9 2.57 -17.40 -17.27
C SER A 9 2.19 -18.02 -18.61
N GLY A 10 2.01 -17.21 -19.67
CA GLY A 10 1.68 -17.75 -20.98
C GLY A 10 2.67 -18.82 -21.46
N ASN A 11 2.22 -19.70 -22.37
CA ASN A 11 3.13 -20.59 -23.08
C ASN A 11 4.14 -19.73 -23.85
N GLY A 12 5.40 -19.74 -23.43
CA GLY A 12 6.44 -18.82 -23.92
C GLY A 12 6.44 -18.70 -25.44
N VAL A 13 6.42 -17.47 -25.94
CA VAL A 13 6.34 -17.17 -27.38
C VAL A 13 7.76 -17.02 -27.92
N SER A 14 8.07 -17.75 -29.00
CA SER A 14 9.34 -17.59 -29.71
C SER A 14 9.35 -16.25 -30.46
N MET A 15 10.28 -15.37 -30.09
CA MET A 15 10.45 -14.04 -30.69
C MET A 15 11.74 -14.01 -31.50
N GLY A 16 11.73 -14.66 -32.66
CA GLY A 16 12.90 -14.80 -33.55
C GLY A 16 13.65 -16.12 -33.35
N ARG A 17 14.88 -16.22 -33.87
CA ARG A 17 15.57 -17.52 -34.00
C ARG A 17 16.05 -18.15 -32.68
N HIS A 18 16.21 -17.37 -31.59
CA HIS A 18 16.78 -17.88 -30.33
C HIS A 18 16.27 -17.15 -29.07
N VAL A 19 15.10 -16.52 -29.13
CA VAL A 19 14.53 -15.81 -27.98
C VAL A 19 13.17 -16.42 -27.68
N THR A 20 12.95 -16.79 -26.42
CA THR A 20 11.63 -17.18 -25.90
C THR A 20 11.22 -16.12 -24.89
N VAL A 21 10.04 -15.54 -25.09
CA VAL A 21 9.48 -14.53 -24.21
C VAL A 21 8.31 -15.15 -23.45
N ASN A 22 8.39 -15.07 -22.13
CA ASN A 22 7.30 -15.43 -21.27
C ASN A 22 6.72 -14.16 -20.64
N ARG A 23 5.43 -13.91 -20.87
CA ARG A 23 4.75 -12.69 -20.43
C ARG A 23 3.74 -13.02 -19.35
N LEU A 24 3.87 -12.34 -18.22
CA LEU A 24 2.92 -12.38 -17.11
C LEU A 24 2.11 -11.08 -17.11
N GLU A 25 0.80 -11.20 -17.20
CA GLU A 25 -0.13 -10.08 -17.06
C GLU A 25 -0.98 -10.29 -15.81
N VAL A 26 -1.02 -9.29 -14.93
CA VAL A 26 -1.80 -9.32 -13.68
C VAL A 26 -2.84 -8.21 -13.73
N PRO A 27 -4.06 -8.47 -14.24
CA PRO A 27 -5.04 -7.43 -14.53
C PRO A 27 -5.62 -6.75 -13.27
N HIS A 28 -5.51 -7.38 -12.10
CA HIS A 28 -6.05 -6.85 -10.85
C HIS A 28 -5.07 -7.08 -9.69
N ILE A 29 -4.25 -6.06 -9.43
CA ILE A 29 -3.36 -6.06 -8.27
C ILE A 29 -4.12 -5.55 -7.04
N THR A 30 -4.22 -6.37 -6.00
CA THR A 30 -4.91 -6.04 -4.74
C THR A 30 -3.97 -5.33 -3.76
N ARG A 31 -4.52 -4.64 -2.75
CA ARG A 31 -3.74 -3.98 -1.67
C ARG A 31 -2.78 -4.92 -0.95
N SER A 32 -3.16 -6.20 -0.80
CA SER A 32 -2.34 -7.25 -0.19
C SER A 32 -1.08 -7.61 -1.01
N ALA A 33 -0.95 -7.08 -2.23
CA ALA A 33 0.24 -7.23 -3.03
C ALA A 33 1.27 -6.11 -2.80
N LEU A 34 0.98 -5.12 -1.96
CA LEU A 34 1.98 -4.15 -1.52
C LEU A 34 3.20 -4.88 -0.97
N ASN A 35 4.41 -4.48 -1.40
CA ASN A 35 5.68 -5.11 -1.06
C ASN A 35 5.88 -6.55 -1.56
N ASN A 36 4.93 -7.14 -2.28
CA ASN A 36 5.19 -8.40 -2.97
C ASN A 36 6.29 -8.21 -4.00
N THR A 37 7.06 -9.27 -4.24
CA THR A 37 8.12 -9.29 -5.25
C THR A 37 7.80 -10.32 -6.31
N TYR A 38 7.67 -9.88 -7.56
CA TYR A 38 7.65 -10.78 -8.71
C TYR A 38 9.06 -11.12 -9.12
N ARG A 39 9.31 -12.38 -9.43
CA ARG A 39 10.61 -12.88 -9.89
C ARG A 39 10.44 -13.59 -11.22
N CYS A 40 11.18 -13.13 -12.22
CA CYS A 40 11.34 -13.81 -13.49
C CYS A 40 12.60 -14.66 -13.43
N GLN A 41 12.46 -15.95 -13.68
CA GLN A 41 13.54 -16.94 -13.62
C GLN A 41 13.66 -17.64 -14.97
N ALA A 42 14.86 -17.64 -15.55
CA ALA A 42 15.18 -18.37 -16.78
C ALA A 42 16.12 -19.53 -16.45
N SER A 43 15.70 -20.75 -16.78
CA SER A 43 16.44 -21.99 -16.51
C SER A 43 16.63 -22.77 -17.81
N ASN A 44 17.89 -23.13 -18.11
CA ASN A 44 18.24 -23.88 -19.32
C ASN A 44 18.57 -25.34 -19.01
N THR A 45 19.42 -25.60 -18.00
CA THR A 45 19.83 -26.95 -17.58
C THR A 45 19.93 -27.03 -16.06
N LYS A 46 19.98 -28.26 -15.50
CA LYS A 46 20.16 -28.48 -14.06
C LYS A 46 21.60 -28.29 -13.57
N LEU A 47 22.55 -28.04 -14.48
CA LEU A 47 23.98 -27.94 -14.18
C LEU A 47 24.40 -26.52 -13.76
N VAL A 48 23.61 -25.52 -14.12
CA VAL A 48 23.89 -24.11 -13.85
C VAL A 48 22.69 -23.49 -13.13
N PRO A 49 22.91 -22.69 -12.07
CA PRO A 49 21.82 -21.96 -11.43
C PRO A 49 21.07 -21.08 -12.45
N PRO A 50 19.75 -20.95 -12.30
CA PRO A 50 18.95 -20.12 -13.20
C PRO A 50 19.26 -18.64 -13.02
N VAL A 51 19.07 -17.86 -14.09
CA VAL A 51 19.21 -16.41 -14.05
C VAL A 51 17.90 -15.79 -13.58
N GLU A 52 17.98 -14.84 -12.65
CA GLU A 52 16.81 -14.23 -12.02
C GLU A 52 16.82 -12.71 -12.09
N ARG A 53 15.64 -12.12 -12.26
CA ARG A 53 15.36 -10.69 -12.11
C ARG A 53 14.08 -10.49 -11.32
N SER A 54 14.09 -9.51 -10.44
CA SER A 54 12.99 -9.26 -9.50
C SER A 54 12.47 -7.84 -9.60
N ILE A 55 11.17 -7.67 -9.41
CA ILE A 55 10.47 -6.38 -9.35
C ILE A 55 9.63 -6.39 -8.07
N ARG A 56 9.81 -5.36 -7.23
CA ARG A 56 8.99 -5.16 -6.02
C ARG A 56 7.82 -4.23 -6.35
N ILE A 57 6.65 -4.56 -5.85
CA ILE A 57 5.45 -3.75 -6.05
C ILE A 57 5.40 -2.64 -5.00
N ASP A 58 5.43 -1.40 -5.47
CA ASP A 58 5.09 -0.21 -4.71
C ASP A 58 3.69 0.28 -5.12
N MET A 59 2.93 0.84 -4.18
CA MET A 59 1.56 1.30 -4.44
C MET A 59 1.26 2.64 -3.79
N LEU A 60 0.34 3.37 -4.42
CA LEU A 60 -0.33 4.51 -3.81
C LEU A 60 -1.72 4.08 -3.39
N LEU A 61 -1.95 4.03 -2.08
CA LEU A 61 -3.16 3.50 -1.48
C LEU A 61 -3.84 4.58 -0.65
N LYS A 62 -5.09 4.91 -1.01
CA LYS A 62 -5.97 5.75 -0.18
C LYS A 62 -6.21 5.08 1.19
N PRO A 63 -6.42 5.82 2.28
CA PRO A 63 -6.76 5.22 3.58
C PRO A 63 -7.89 4.19 3.49
N THR A 64 -7.80 3.12 4.27
CA THR A 64 -8.87 2.13 4.45
C THR A 64 -9.93 2.64 5.41
N SER A 65 -9.54 3.43 6.41
CA SER A 65 -10.45 4.03 7.37
C SER A 65 -9.98 5.40 7.86
N VAL A 66 -10.94 6.23 8.27
CA VAL A 66 -10.74 7.53 8.91
C VAL A 66 -11.76 7.64 10.04
N ASN A 67 -11.29 7.78 11.28
CA ASN A 67 -12.15 7.86 12.46
C ASN A 67 -11.79 9.05 13.34
N LEU A 68 -12.81 9.81 13.73
CA LEU A 68 -12.68 10.92 14.64
C LEU A 68 -13.19 10.51 16.03
N THR A 69 -12.27 10.31 16.97
CA THR A 69 -12.58 9.88 18.34
C THR A 69 -12.66 11.07 19.30
N ASN A 70 -13.28 10.83 20.46
CA ASN A 70 -13.52 11.84 21.51
C ASN A 70 -14.35 13.05 21.04
N LYS A 71 -15.12 12.88 19.97
CA LYS A 71 -16.06 13.90 19.49
C LYS A 71 -17.24 14.02 20.46
N GLN A 72 -17.43 15.20 21.02
CA GLN A 72 -18.61 15.51 21.82
C GLN A 72 -19.81 15.87 20.93
N LYS A 73 -21.02 15.53 21.39
CA LYS A 73 -22.27 15.93 20.74
C LYS A 73 -22.54 17.43 20.91
N VAL A 74 -22.10 17.99 22.03
CA VAL A 74 -22.29 19.39 22.42
C VAL A 74 -20.97 19.93 22.96
N PHE A 75 -20.68 21.18 22.65
CA PHE A 75 -19.49 21.89 23.12
C PHE A 75 -19.92 23.07 23.99
N SER A 76 -19.30 23.22 25.15
CA SER A 76 -19.50 24.32 26.08
C SER A 76 -18.38 25.34 25.94
N SER A 77 -18.75 26.62 26.07
CA SER A 77 -17.77 27.71 26.04
C SER A 77 -16.77 27.59 27.20
N GLY A 78 -15.52 27.96 26.95
CA GLY A 78 -14.45 27.95 27.96
C GLY A 78 -13.84 26.58 28.27
N ILE A 79 -14.36 25.49 27.69
CA ILE A 79 -13.83 24.14 27.90
C ILE A 79 -12.92 23.75 26.72
N GLN A 80 -11.76 23.17 27.05
CA GLN A 80 -10.86 22.58 26.06
C GLN A 80 -11.24 21.13 25.80
N TYR A 81 -11.27 20.75 24.52
CA TYR A 81 -11.63 19.40 24.08
C TYR A 81 -10.48 18.78 23.30
N ASN A 82 -10.17 17.52 23.62
CA ASN A 82 -9.19 16.74 22.88
C ASN A 82 -9.93 15.81 21.91
N MET A 83 -9.72 16.02 20.62
CA MET A 83 -10.22 15.16 19.55
C MET A 83 -9.04 14.53 18.82
N THR A 84 -9.20 13.28 18.42
CA THR A 84 -8.14 12.54 17.72
C THR A 84 -8.66 12.03 16.39
N CYS A 85 -7.91 12.28 15.32
CA CYS A 85 -8.17 11.70 14.00
C CYS A 85 -7.25 10.49 13.82
N ILE A 86 -7.83 9.31 13.65
CA ILE A 86 -7.13 8.05 13.41
C ILE A 86 -7.33 7.71 11.94
N VAL A 87 -6.23 7.54 11.21
CA VAL A 87 -6.22 7.24 9.78
C VAL A 87 -5.40 5.99 9.55
N ASP A 88 -5.98 5.01 8.87
CA ASP A 88 -5.35 3.70 8.69
C ASP A 88 -5.19 3.31 7.22
N GLY A 89 -4.18 2.47 6.96
CA GLY A 89 -3.97 1.77 5.70
C GLY A 89 -3.53 2.64 4.52
N SER A 90 -3.15 3.90 4.74
CA SER A 90 -2.61 4.77 3.68
C SER A 90 -1.20 4.37 3.28
N VAL A 91 -0.87 4.44 2.00
CA VAL A 91 0.50 4.28 1.50
C VAL A 91 0.77 5.31 0.38
N PRO A 92 1.79 6.17 0.50
CA PRO A 92 2.55 6.46 1.73
C PRO A 92 1.63 7.09 2.80
N ASP A 93 2.21 7.44 3.94
CA ASP A 93 1.51 8.19 4.98
C ASP A 93 0.87 9.46 4.40
N THR A 94 -0.37 9.73 4.80
CA THR A 94 -1.14 10.85 4.27
C THR A 94 -1.10 12.06 5.19
N GLU A 95 -1.25 13.25 4.60
CA GLU A 95 -1.36 14.50 5.34
C GLU A 95 -2.77 14.66 5.94
N ILE A 96 -2.85 14.88 7.25
CA ILE A 96 -4.13 15.09 7.97
C ILE A 96 -4.34 16.60 8.17
N LYS A 97 -5.46 17.13 7.67
CA LYS A 97 -5.82 18.56 7.80
C LYS A 97 -7.08 18.74 8.63
N TRP A 98 -7.01 19.64 9.61
CA TRP A 98 -8.15 20.03 10.43
C TRP A 98 -8.81 21.28 9.88
N THR A 99 -10.13 21.21 9.66
CA THR A 99 -10.93 22.34 9.18
C THR A 99 -12.21 22.50 10.00
N GLN A 100 -12.65 23.74 10.18
CA GLN A 100 -13.93 24.09 10.75
C GLN A 100 -14.63 25.08 9.83
N ASN A 101 -15.89 24.80 9.47
CA ASN A 101 -16.68 25.63 8.55
C ASN A 101 -15.93 25.94 7.23
N ASN A 102 -15.32 24.90 6.64
CA ASN A 102 -14.55 24.99 5.41
C ASN A 102 -13.31 25.89 5.46
N ARG A 103 -12.81 26.20 6.67
CA ARG A 103 -11.60 26.99 6.88
C ARG A 103 -10.59 26.19 7.71
N PRO A 104 -9.27 26.39 7.51
CA PRO A 104 -8.27 25.78 8.37
C PRO A 104 -8.57 26.06 9.85
N PHE A 105 -8.52 25.02 10.68
CA PHE A 105 -8.75 25.17 12.11
C PHE A 105 -7.58 25.94 12.73
N LYS A 106 -7.89 27.08 13.39
CA LYS A 106 -6.87 27.98 13.97
C LYS A 106 -7.02 28.18 15.48
N ARG A 107 -8.10 27.68 16.10
CA ARG A 107 -8.47 27.99 17.49
C ARG A 107 -8.19 26.79 18.40
N GLY A 108 -6.93 26.58 18.74
CA GLY A 108 -6.47 25.49 19.61
C GLY A 108 -5.09 24.99 19.19
N ALA A 109 -4.61 23.95 19.86
CA ALA A 109 -3.41 23.23 19.45
C ALA A 109 -3.81 22.07 18.54
N VAL A 110 -3.19 21.98 17.36
CA VAL A 110 -3.29 20.84 16.46
C VAL A 110 -1.97 20.07 16.54
N SER A 111 -2.03 18.86 17.10
CA SER A 111 -0.90 17.93 17.11
C SER A 111 -1.10 16.89 16.01
N PHE A 112 -0.11 16.72 15.14
CA PHE A 112 -0.12 15.68 14.11
C PHE A 112 0.44 14.40 14.72
N ILE A 113 -0.44 13.54 15.24
CA ILE A 113 -0.06 12.19 15.64
C ILE A 113 -0.58 11.24 14.57
N THR A 114 0.29 10.79 13.67
CA THR A 114 -0.06 9.78 12.68
C THR A 114 -0.08 8.42 13.36
N PHE A 115 -1.25 7.98 13.83
CA PHE A 115 -1.44 6.59 14.25
C PHE A 115 -1.63 5.73 13.00
N VAL A 116 -0.54 5.37 12.33
CA VAL A 116 -0.58 4.29 11.33
C VAL A 116 -0.65 2.98 12.10
N LEU A 117 -1.83 2.37 12.18
CA LEU A 117 -1.93 0.99 12.63
C LEU A 117 -1.34 0.13 11.51
N ARG A 118 -0.01 -0.05 11.52
CA ARG A 118 0.55 -1.19 10.81
C ARG A 118 -0.06 -2.42 11.48
N HIS A 119 -1.05 -3.03 10.83
CA HIS A 119 -1.38 -4.41 11.12
C HIS A 119 -0.09 -5.20 10.93
N LEU A 120 0.58 -5.50 12.06
CA LEU A 120 1.58 -6.53 12.15
C LEU A 120 0.79 -7.84 12.11
N ASP A 121 0.56 -8.35 10.90
CA ASP A 121 0.28 -9.76 10.70
C ASP A 121 1.60 -10.54 10.66
#